data_AF-A0A257JEG2-F1
#
_entry.id   AF-A0A257JEG2-F1
#
_cell.length_a   1.000
_cell.length_b   1.000
_cell.length_c   1.000
_cell.angle_alpha   90.00
_cell.angle_beta   90.00
_cell.angle_gamma   90.00
#
_symmetry.space_group_name_H-M   'P 1'
#
loop_
_entity.id
_entity.type
_entity.pdbx_description
1 polymer ?
#
loop_
_entity_poly.entity_id
_entity_poly.type
_entity_poly.pdbx_seq_one_letter_code
_entity_poly.pdbx_strand_id
1 'polypeptide(L)'
;MLAEAKPAPTDHAYLIAKGIQPQGILIDAAGRLVIGLRDIDGTIHTVQRIDARGNKRFLTGGIKTDHFAVIGKWRPGTPHLLVCEGWATGASIHEATGDPVVVAFDAGNLIRVTRVLRRRYRNIELTIVADNDAKADRADNPGVEAASQAA
;
A
#
# COMPACT_ATOMS: atom_id res chain seq x y z
N MET A 1 -16.43 0.02 -14.41
CA MET A 1 -16.51 0.83 -13.16
C MET A 1 -15.93 0.01 -11.99
N LEU A 2 -15.54 0.60 -10.83
CA LEU A 2 -15.11 -0.21 -9.65
C LEU A 2 -16.16 -1.28 -9.28
N ALA A 3 -17.44 -0.97 -9.53
CA ALA A 3 -18.58 -1.86 -9.33
C ALA A 3 -18.56 -3.17 -10.16
N GLU A 4 -17.73 -3.27 -11.20
CA GLU A 4 -17.61 -4.47 -12.05
C GLU A 4 -16.31 -5.25 -11.78
N ALA A 5 -15.46 -4.74 -10.89
CA ALA A 5 -14.20 -5.38 -10.58
C ALA A 5 -14.45 -6.66 -9.74
N LYS A 6 -13.74 -7.73 -10.08
CA LYS A 6 -13.86 -9.04 -9.43
C LYS A 6 -12.63 -9.32 -8.58
N PRO A 7 -12.63 -10.29 -7.64
CA PRO A 7 -11.41 -10.71 -6.98
C PRO A 7 -10.32 -11.07 -8.02
N ALA A 8 -9.11 -10.55 -7.82
CA ALA A 8 -8.01 -10.83 -8.74
C ALA A 8 -7.58 -12.32 -8.64
N PRO A 9 -7.34 -12.99 -9.77
CA PRO A 9 -6.86 -14.36 -9.77
C PRO A 9 -5.38 -14.41 -9.34
N THR A 10 -4.95 -15.54 -8.80
CA THR A 10 -3.58 -15.74 -8.31
C THR A 10 -2.55 -15.83 -9.46
N ASP A 11 -2.99 -16.10 -10.69
CA ASP A 11 -2.15 -16.28 -11.88
C ASP A 11 -1.93 -14.99 -12.69
N HIS A 12 -2.35 -13.83 -12.18
CA HIS A 12 -2.07 -12.56 -12.84
C HIS A 12 -0.55 -12.32 -12.95
N ALA A 13 -0.06 -11.99 -14.15
CA ALA A 13 1.37 -11.92 -14.47
C ALA A 13 2.21 -11.06 -13.49
N TYR A 14 1.69 -9.89 -13.07
CA TYR A 14 2.36 -9.05 -12.07
C TYR A 14 2.51 -9.74 -10.71
N LEU A 15 1.51 -10.51 -10.25
CA LEU A 15 1.53 -11.19 -8.96
C LEU A 15 2.55 -12.34 -8.99
N ILE A 16 2.56 -13.13 -10.07
CA ILE A 16 3.56 -14.18 -10.31
C ILE A 16 4.97 -13.57 -10.33
N ALA A 17 5.17 -12.50 -11.10
CA ALA A 17 6.48 -11.84 -11.22
C ALA A 17 6.97 -11.25 -9.89
N LYS A 18 6.06 -10.90 -8.97
CA LYS A 18 6.38 -10.43 -7.63
C LYS A 18 6.41 -11.54 -6.58
N GLY A 19 5.96 -12.75 -6.91
CA GLY A 19 5.89 -13.87 -5.98
C GLY A 19 4.93 -13.63 -4.81
N ILE A 20 3.81 -12.94 -5.03
CA ILE A 20 2.84 -12.56 -4.00
C ILE A 20 1.43 -13.02 -4.35
N GLN A 21 0.58 -13.21 -3.34
CA GLN A 21 -0.85 -13.42 -3.49
C GLN A 21 -1.59 -12.11 -3.77
N PRO A 22 -2.83 -12.16 -4.29
CA PRO A 22 -3.62 -10.97 -4.56
C PRO A 22 -3.97 -10.14 -3.33
N GLN A 23 -4.01 -10.73 -2.13
CA GLN A 23 -4.28 -10.02 -0.87
C GLN A 23 -5.52 -9.10 -0.88
N GLY A 24 -6.60 -9.53 -1.53
CA GLY A 24 -7.85 -8.77 -1.62
C GLY A 24 -7.88 -7.71 -2.74
N ILE A 25 -6.88 -7.65 -3.60
CA ILE A 25 -6.92 -6.85 -4.84
C ILE A 25 -8.06 -7.32 -5.75
N LEU A 26 -8.68 -6.37 -6.45
CA LEU A 26 -9.64 -6.64 -7.49
C LEU A 26 -9.00 -6.59 -8.89
N ILE A 27 -9.64 -7.15 -9.89
CA ILE A 27 -9.27 -7.06 -11.31
C ILE A 27 -10.42 -6.45 -12.10
N ASP A 28 -10.11 -5.50 -12.98
CA ASP A 28 -11.10 -4.90 -13.89
C ASP A 28 -11.30 -5.71 -15.17
N ALA A 29 -12.32 -5.35 -15.95
CA ALA A 29 -12.64 -6.03 -17.22
C ALA A 29 -11.52 -5.93 -18.28
N ALA A 30 -10.56 -5.01 -18.11
CA ALA A 30 -9.39 -4.89 -18.98
C ALA A 30 -8.19 -5.73 -18.47
N GLY A 31 -8.40 -6.57 -17.45
CA GLY A 31 -7.36 -7.43 -16.88
C GLY A 31 -6.33 -6.69 -16.04
N ARG A 32 -6.64 -5.48 -15.56
CA ARG A 32 -5.73 -4.72 -14.68
C ARG A 32 -6.12 -4.95 -13.24
N LEU A 33 -5.12 -5.16 -12.39
CA LEU A 33 -5.29 -5.12 -10.94
C LEU A 33 -5.74 -3.73 -10.51
N VAL A 34 -6.62 -3.65 -9.51
CA VAL A 34 -7.24 -2.44 -9.00
C VAL A 34 -7.11 -2.42 -7.47
N ILE A 35 -6.36 -1.45 -6.97
CA ILE A 35 -6.14 -1.23 -5.55
C ILE A 35 -6.83 0.08 -5.16
N GLY A 36 -7.76 0.02 -4.21
CA GLY A 36 -8.43 1.19 -3.68
C GLY A 36 -7.62 1.87 -2.58
N LEU A 37 -7.45 3.19 -2.68
CA LEU A 37 -6.89 4.01 -1.61
C LEU A 37 -8.03 4.65 -0.86
N ARG A 38 -8.03 4.46 0.46
CA ARG A 38 -9.04 4.92 1.38
C ARG A 38 -8.50 5.89 2.42
N ASP A 39 -9.40 6.68 2.99
CA ASP A 39 -9.13 7.42 4.22
C ASP A 39 -9.24 6.53 5.46
N ILE A 40 -9.02 7.14 6.63
CA ILE A 40 -9.06 6.47 7.92
C ILE A 40 -10.44 5.93 8.30
N ASP A 41 -11.50 6.45 7.69
CA ASP A 41 -12.89 6.04 7.90
C ASP A 41 -13.36 5.01 6.86
N GLY A 42 -12.52 4.70 5.88
CA GLY A 42 -12.71 3.64 4.89
C GLY A 42 -13.27 4.11 3.55
N THR A 43 -13.47 5.42 3.35
CA THR A 43 -13.98 5.98 2.08
C THR A 43 -12.89 5.94 1.03
N ILE A 44 -13.21 5.43 -0.17
CA ILE A 44 -12.25 5.36 -1.29
C ILE A 44 -12.16 6.72 -2.00
N HIS A 45 -10.96 7.24 -2.13
CA HIS A 45 -10.68 8.55 -2.76
C HIS A 45 -9.93 8.45 -4.08
N THR A 46 -9.26 7.32 -4.35
CA THR A 46 -8.64 7.02 -5.64
C THR A 46 -8.39 5.52 -5.79
N VAL A 47 -7.95 5.11 -6.98
CA VAL A 47 -7.47 3.77 -7.24
C VAL A 47 -6.10 3.81 -7.91
N GLN A 48 -5.24 2.85 -7.57
CA GLN A 48 -4.10 2.47 -8.39
C GLN A 48 -4.50 1.28 -9.27
N ARG A 49 -4.19 1.37 -10.56
CA ARG A 49 -4.28 0.24 -11.49
C ARG A 49 -2.88 -0.27 -11.82
N ILE A 50 -2.75 -1.60 -11.91
CA ILE A 50 -1.50 -2.25 -12.32
C ILE A 50 -1.82 -3.18 -13.49
N ASP A 51 -1.16 -2.97 -14.63
CA ASP A 51 -1.33 -3.86 -15.78
C ASP A 51 -0.45 -5.12 -15.67
N ALA A 52 -0.62 -6.05 -16.61
CA ALA A 52 0.14 -7.30 -16.65
C ALA A 52 1.67 -7.11 -16.79
N ARG A 53 2.12 -5.95 -17.28
CA ARG A 53 3.54 -5.58 -17.40
C ARG A 53 4.09 -4.92 -16.13
N GLY A 54 3.23 -4.68 -15.13
CA GLY A 54 3.58 -4.01 -13.88
C GLY A 54 3.56 -2.49 -13.96
N ASN A 55 3.04 -1.88 -15.03
CA ASN A 55 2.88 -0.43 -15.08
C ASN A 55 1.78 0.00 -14.11
N LYS A 56 2.13 0.89 -13.19
CA LYS A 56 1.22 1.40 -12.15
C LYS A 56 0.71 2.78 -12.55
N ARG A 57 -0.61 2.99 -12.51
CA ARG A 57 -1.23 4.29 -12.78
C ARG A 57 -2.35 4.58 -11.79
N PHE A 58 -2.34 5.79 -11.24
CA PHE A 58 -3.47 6.28 -10.44
C PHE A 58 -4.60 6.79 -11.34
N LEU A 59 -5.82 6.79 -10.80
CA LEU A 59 -6.94 7.46 -11.44
C LEU A 59 -6.67 8.97 -11.56
N THR A 60 -6.83 9.52 -12.76
CA THR A 60 -6.72 10.96 -13.00
C THR A 60 -7.68 11.73 -12.11
N GLY A 61 -7.18 12.76 -11.42
CA GLY A 61 -7.96 13.56 -10.47
C GLY A 61 -8.22 12.88 -9.11
N GLY A 62 -7.76 11.64 -8.90
CA GLY A 62 -7.88 10.96 -7.63
C GLY A 62 -6.88 11.49 -6.59
N ILE A 63 -7.28 11.44 -5.32
CA ILE A 63 -6.50 12.02 -4.21
C ILE A 63 -5.71 10.91 -3.51
N LYS A 64 -4.38 10.94 -3.66
CA LYS A 64 -3.46 10.01 -2.97
C LYS A 64 -3.07 10.51 -1.57
N THR A 65 -2.87 11.82 -1.44
CA THR A 65 -2.39 12.46 -0.20
C THR A 65 -3.27 12.10 1.00
N ASP A 66 -2.63 11.67 2.09
CA ASP A 66 -3.26 11.22 3.34
C ASP A 66 -4.11 9.93 3.22
N HIS A 67 -4.22 9.33 2.02
CA HIS A 67 -4.96 8.09 1.76
C HIS A 67 -4.02 6.91 1.52
N PHE A 68 -4.50 5.71 1.85
CA PHE A 68 -3.68 4.50 1.87
C PHE A 68 -4.49 3.27 1.49
N ALA A 69 -3.82 2.17 1.18
CA ALA A 69 -4.47 0.86 1.04
C ALA A 69 -4.11 -0.02 2.23
N VAL A 70 -4.90 -1.09 2.43
CA VAL A 70 -4.75 -1.98 3.58
C VAL A 70 -4.72 -3.42 3.10
N ILE A 71 -3.74 -4.15 3.61
CA ILE A 71 -3.58 -5.59 3.44
C ILE A 71 -3.88 -6.25 4.78
N GLY A 72 -4.64 -7.34 4.74
CA GLY A 72 -5.15 -8.00 5.94
C GLY A 72 -6.29 -7.22 6.62
N LYS A 73 -6.53 -7.53 7.89
CA LYS A 73 -7.58 -6.89 8.70
C LYS A 73 -6.97 -6.38 9.99
N TRP A 74 -7.27 -5.14 10.36
CA TRP A 74 -7.04 -4.64 11.71
C TRP A 74 -8.33 -4.09 12.30
N ARG A 75 -8.40 -4.03 13.63
CA ARG A 75 -9.54 -3.52 14.39
C ARG A 75 -9.09 -2.43 15.36
N PRO A 76 -10.00 -1.60 15.89
CA PRO A 76 -9.67 -0.76 17.04
C PRO A 76 -9.03 -1.59 18.15
N GLY A 77 -7.87 -1.15 18.66
CA GLY A 77 -7.09 -1.89 19.67
C GLY A 77 -6.06 -2.87 19.11
N THR A 78 -5.85 -2.92 17.78
CA THR A 78 -4.70 -3.63 17.20
C THR A 78 -3.41 -3.01 17.76
N PRO A 79 -2.50 -3.80 18.37
CA PRO A 79 -1.35 -3.27 19.09
C PRO A 79 -0.30 -2.68 18.15
N HIS A 80 -0.11 -3.27 16.97
CA HIS A 80 0.88 -2.81 15.99
C HIS A 80 0.33 -2.83 14.56
N LEU A 81 0.82 -1.92 13.72
CA LEU A 81 0.64 -1.95 12.26
C LEU A 81 1.99 -1.76 11.57
N LEU A 82 2.13 -2.44 10.44
CA LEU A 82 3.26 -2.24 9.55
C LEU A 82 2.86 -1.21 8.48
N VAL A 83 3.76 -0.30 8.11
CA VAL A 83 3.52 0.73 7.08
C VAL A 83 4.62 0.67 6.03
N CYS A 84 4.26 0.56 4.76
CA CYS A 84 5.22 0.49 3.65
C CYS A 84 4.79 1.37 2.47
N GLU A 85 5.64 1.48 1.45
CA GLU A 85 5.34 2.27 0.25
C GLU A 85 4.57 1.47 -0.80
N GLY A 86 5.10 0.33 -1.25
CA GLY A 86 4.52 -0.42 -2.36
C GLY A 86 3.54 -1.52 -1.94
N TRP A 87 2.52 -1.78 -2.77
CA TRP A 87 1.62 -2.92 -2.55
C TRP A 87 2.35 -4.26 -2.53
N ALA A 88 3.29 -4.48 -3.46
CA ALA A 88 4.02 -5.75 -3.51
C ALA A 88 4.84 -5.97 -2.24
N THR A 89 5.58 -4.96 -1.80
CA THR A 89 6.30 -4.97 -0.51
C THR A 89 5.34 -5.28 0.64
N GLY A 90 4.20 -4.59 0.71
CA GLY A 90 3.21 -4.83 1.77
C GLY A 90 2.60 -6.22 1.74
N ALA A 91 2.37 -6.79 0.56
CA ALA A 91 1.87 -8.16 0.41
C ALA A 91 2.91 -9.18 0.88
N SER A 92 4.18 -9.01 0.49
CA SER A 92 5.28 -9.87 0.98
C SER A 92 5.44 -9.80 2.49
N ILE A 93 5.34 -8.59 3.08
CA ILE A 93 5.37 -8.42 4.54
C ILE A 93 4.22 -9.19 5.19
N HIS A 94 2.98 -8.99 4.71
CA HIS A 94 1.81 -9.66 5.27
C HIS A 94 1.90 -11.19 5.14
N GLU A 95 2.40 -11.70 4.02
CA GLU A 95 2.58 -13.14 3.80
C GLU A 95 3.64 -13.74 4.73
N ALA A 96 4.67 -12.98 5.06
CA ALA A 96 5.73 -13.41 5.96
C ALA A 96 5.35 -13.34 7.44
N THR A 97 4.57 -12.34 7.85
CA THR A 97 4.28 -12.08 9.28
C THR A 97 2.85 -12.42 9.71
N GLY A 98 1.90 -12.42 8.77
CA GLY A 98 0.46 -12.46 9.07
C GLY A 98 -0.13 -11.13 9.58
N ASP A 99 0.70 -10.10 9.76
CA ASP A 99 0.29 -8.83 10.36
C ASP A 99 -0.34 -7.87 9.35
N PRO A 100 -1.32 -7.05 9.75
CA PRO A 100 -1.91 -6.04 8.89
C PRO A 100 -0.88 -5.00 8.42
N VAL A 101 -0.94 -4.66 7.12
CA VAL A 101 -0.02 -3.71 6.49
C VAL A 101 -0.78 -2.54 5.86
N VAL A 102 -0.30 -1.33 6.10
CA VAL A 102 -0.74 -0.09 5.47
C VAL A 102 0.20 0.27 4.33
N VAL A 103 -0.34 0.50 3.15
CA VAL A 103 0.43 0.85 1.94
C VAL A 103 0.21 2.34 1.62
N ALA A 104 1.27 3.14 1.74
CA ALA A 104 1.24 4.59 1.58
C ALA A 104 1.52 5.07 0.12
N PHE A 105 2.01 4.19 -0.76
CA PHE A 105 2.29 4.42 -2.18
C PHE A 105 3.47 5.31 -2.56
N ASP A 106 4.05 6.06 -1.63
CA ASP A 106 5.32 6.77 -1.79
C ASP A 106 5.84 7.32 -0.45
N ALA A 107 7.14 7.64 -0.41
CA ALA A 107 7.83 8.25 0.72
C ALA A 107 7.15 9.54 1.26
N GLY A 108 6.69 10.43 0.38
CA GLY A 108 6.06 11.69 0.79
C GLY A 108 4.71 11.47 1.49
N ASN A 109 3.96 10.46 1.05
CA ASN A 109 2.71 10.07 1.66
C ASN A 109 2.89 9.18 2.89
N LEU A 110 4.04 8.51 3.03
CA LEU A 110 4.35 7.68 4.19
C LEU A 110 4.26 8.48 5.50
N ILE A 111 4.93 9.63 5.58
CA ILE A 111 4.87 10.53 6.75
C ILE A 111 3.43 10.97 7.06
N ARG A 112 2.67 11.27 6.01
CA ARG A 112 1.28 11.75 6.11
C ARG A 112 0.35 10.68 6.65
N VAL A 113 0.39 9.48 6.08
CA VAL A 113 -0.40 8.33 6.48
C VAL A 113 -0.08 7.92 7.92
N THR A 114 1.21 7.84 8.27
CA THR A 114 1.64 7.52 9.64
C THR A 114 1.10 8.54 10.65
N ARG A 115 1.10 9.83 10.32
CA ARG A 115 0.50 10.88 11.15
C ARG A 115 -1.02 10.73 11.29
N VAL A 116 -1.73 10.37 10.21
CA VAL A 116 -3.18 10.09 10.27
C VAL A 116 -3.46 8.92 11.21
N LEU A 117 -2.69 7.83 11.10
CA LEU A 117 -2.83 6.64 11.94
C LEU A 117 -2.60 6.95 13.42
N ARG A 118 -1.50 7.63 13.77
CA ARG A 118 -1.19 8.02 15.16
C ARG A 118 -2.25 8.92 15.78
N ARG A 119 -2.83 9.82 14.99
CA ARG A 119 -3.91 10.71 15.46
C ARG A 119 -5.17 9.91 15.81
N ARG A 120 -5.51 8.90 15.00
CA ARG A 120 -6.71 8.08 15.19
C ARG A 120 -6.53 7.02 16.28
N TYR A 121 -5.35 6.40 16.34
CA TYR A 121 -5.02 5.30 17.23
C TYR A 121 -3.84 5.70 18.12
N ARG A 122 -4.11 6.38 19.24
CA ARG A 122 -3.05 7.03 20.06
C ARG A 122 -2.02 6.06 20.65
N ASN A 123 -2.37 4.79 20.83
CA ASN A 123 -1.53 3.78 21.47
C ASN A 123 -1.04 2.70 20.49
N ILE A 124 -1.13 2.95 19.18
CA ILE A 124 -0.69 1.97 18.18
C ILE A 124 0.82 2.06 17.98
N GLU A 125 1.48 0.91 17.95
CA GLU A 125 2.86 0.81 17.51
C GLU A 125 2.89 0.81 15.98
N LEU A 126 3.69 1.68 15.36
CA LEU A 126 3.85 1.71 13.91
C LEU A 126 5.27 1.34 13.55
N THR A 127 5.43 0.23 12.84
CA THR A 127 6.72 -0.16 12.25
C THR A 127 6.71 0.25 10.79
N ILE A 128 7.65 1.12 10.43
CA ILE A 128 7.77 1.56 9.05
C ILE A 128 8.80 0.70 8.33
N VAL A 129 8.38 0.13 7.21
CA VAL A 129 9.19 -0.72 6.33
C VAL A 129 9.32 0.01 4.99
N ALA A 130 10.40 0.78 4.85
CA ALA A 130 10.72 1.46 3.61
C ALA A 130 11.56 0.58 2.68
N ASP A 131 11.38 0.78 1.37
CA ASP A 131 12.23 0.16 0.38
C ASP A 131 13.65 0.78 0.48
N ASN A 132 14.68 -0.06 0.57
CA ASN A 132 16.08 0.39 0.63
C ASN A 132 16.67 0.49 -0.78
N ASP A 133 16.09 1.38 -1.60
CA ASP A 133 16.50 1.61 -2.99
C ASP A 133 17.74 2.53 -3.09
N ALA A 134 18.80 2.21 -2.35
CA ALA A 134 20.06 2.94 -2.45
C ALA A 134 20.62 2.79 -3.87
N LYS A 135 20.70 3.87 -4.63
CA LYS A 135 21.30 3.86 -5.96
C LYS A 135 22.74 4.35 -5.89
N ALA A 136 23.64 3.69 -6.61
CA ALA A 136 25.07 4.04 -6.59
C ALA A 136 25.34 5.49 -7.04
N ASP A 137 24.41 6.11 -7.78
CA ASP A 137 24.49 7.46 -8.32
C ASP A 137 23.72 8.52 -7.49
N ARG A 138 23.11 8.12 -6.36
CA ARG A 138 22.38 9.02 -5.46
C ARG A 138 22.78 8.82 -4.01
N ALA A 139 23.12 9.93 -3.35
CA ALA A 139 23.42 9.94 -1.93
C ALA A 139 22.14 9.89 -1.06
N ASP A 140 20.99 10.29 -1.61
CA ASP A 140 19.69 10.28 -0.95
C ASP A 140 19.00 8.93 -1.09
N ASN A 141 18.42 8.45 0.02
CA ASN A 141 17.47 7.34 0.02
C ASN A 141 16.14 7.86 0.57
N PRO A 142 15.25 8.36 -0.31
CA PRO A 142 14.01 9.02 0.12
C PRO A 142 13.11 8.15 0.99
N GLY A 143 13.08 6.83 0.75
CA GLY A 143 12.28 5.90 1.54
C GLY A 143 12.81 5.77 2.97
N VAL A 144 14.14 5.61 3.13
CA VAL A 144 14.78 5.54 4.45
C VAL A 144 14.67 6.86 5.21
N GLU A 145 14.83 7.99 4.53
CA GLU A 145 14.65 9.32 5.12
C GLU A 145 13.20 9.52 5.60
N ALA A 146 12.21 9.19 4.76
CA ALA A 146 10.80 9.30 5.12
C ALA A 146 10.42 8.36 6.26
N ALA A 147 10.96 7.14 6.30
CA ALA A 147 10.76 6.22 7.41
C ALA A 147 11.31 6.78 8.71
N SER A 148 12.52 7.35 8.68
CA SER A 148 13.14 7.97 9.85
C SER A 148 12.34 9.18 10.36
N GLN A 149 11.72 9.95 9.46
CA GLN A 149 10.87 11.09 9.82
C GLN A 149 9.47 10.68 10.32
N ALA A 150 8.99 9.50 9.92
CA ALA A 150 7.65 9.02 10.27
C ALA A 150 7.64 8.14 11.54
N ALA A 151 8.79 7.57 11.93
CA ALA A 151 8.99 6.82 13.17
C ALA A 151 8.78 7.70 14.41
#